data_AF-A0A2S2PUJ0-F1
#
_entry.id   AF-A0A2S2PUJ0-F1
#
_cell.length_a   1.000
_cell.length_b   1.000
_cell.length_c   1.000
_cell.angle_alpha   90.00
_cell.angle_beta   90.00
_cell.angle_gamma   90.00
#
_symmetry.space_group_name_H-M   'P 1'
#
loop_
_entity.id
_entity.type
_entity.pdbx_description
1 polymer ?
#
loop_
_entity_poly.entity_id
_entity_poly.type
_entity_poly.pdbx_seq_one_letter_code
_entity_poly.pdbx_strand_id
1 'polypeptide(L)'
;MSGNMNGVQAKIKEQHPAAVYTHCMAHRLNLVVVDTCKSIKSAQAAFNILEAVYVHFSRPSKNTKLIEIQKKMGLFKSTTVMRVCDTRWVCRYKNCESIINNFESIVKALKEEVEDQADKDVAQA
;
A
#
# COMPACT_ATOMS: atom_id res chain seq x y z
N MET A 1 -14.31 -11.35 -12.62
CA MET A 1 -13.99 -12.43 -13.58
C MET A 1 -15.24 -12.79 -14.37
N SER A 2 -15.47 -12.09 -15.48
CA SER A 2 -16.63 -12.24 -16.37
C SER A 2 -16.23 -12.52 -17.82
N GLY A 3 -14.99 -12.99 -18.04
CA GLY A 3 -14.49 -13.27 -19.38
C GLY A 3 -15.31 -14.38 -20.06
N ASN A 4 -15.68 -14.17 -21.32
CA ASN A 4 -16.53 -15.09 -22.06
C ASN A 4 -15.83 -16.41 -22.44
N MET A 5 -14.51 -16.38 -22.68
CA MET A 5 -13.77 -17.55 -23.16
C MET A 5 -13.15 -18.38 -22.03
N ASN A 6 -12.54 -17.74 -21.03
CA ASN A 6 -11.81 -18.41 -19.94
C ASN A 6 -12.13 -17.83 -18.56
N GLY A 7 -13.20 -17.02 -18.44
CA GLY A 7 -13.62 -16.46 -17.16
C GLY A 7 -14.29 -17.52 -16.29
N VAL A 8 -14.18 -17.34 -14.97
CA VAL A 8 -14.85 -18.22 -13.98
C VAL A 8 -16.36 -18.30 -14.23
N GLN A 9 -16.99 -17.19 -14.60
CA GLN A 9 -18.39 -17.18 -15.05
C GLN A 9 -18.67 -18.20 -16.15
N ALA A 10 -17.86 -18.20 -17.22
CA ALA A 10 -18.07 -19.05 -18.39
C ALA A 10 -17.95 -20.53 -18.01
N LYS A 11 -16.93 -20.89 -17.23
CA LYS A 11 -16.71 -22.25 -16.72
C LYS A 11 -17.85 -22.75 -15.83
N ILE A 12 -18.39 -21.88 -14.97
CA ILE A 12 -19.56 -22.23 -14.13
C ILE A 12 -20.80 -22.47 -15.00
N LYS A 13 -21.03 -21.63 -16.01
CA LYS A 13 -22.18 -21.79 -16.93
C LYS A 13 -22.08 -23.03 -17.82
N GLU A 14 -20.87 -23.46 -18.18
CA GLU A 14 -20.65 -24.70 -18.93
C GLU A 14 -21.15 -25.93 -18.16
N GLN A 15 -20.87 -25.98 -16.86
CA GLN A 15 -21.33 -27.09 -15.99
C GLN A 15 -22.78 -26.90 -15.51
N HIS A 16 -23.22 -25.65 -15.34
CA HIS A 16 -24.54 -25.31 -14.83
C HIS A 16 -25.18 -24.18 -15.66
N PRO A 17 -25.85 -24.51 -16.79
CA PRO A 17 -26.40 -23.50 -17.71
C PRO A 17 -27.44 -22.56 -17.08
N ALA A 18 -28.16 -23.03 -16.05
CA ALA A 18 -29.16 -22.25 -15.32
C ALA A 18 -28.54 -21.25 -14.32
N ALA A 19 -27.24 -21.30 -14.07
CA ALA A 19 -26.59 -20.39 -13.12
C ALA A 19 -26.65 -18.94 -13.59
N VAL A 20 -27.23 -18.08 -12.77
CA VAL A 20 -27.28 -16.63 -13.02
C VAL A 20 -25.97 -16.00 -12.54
N TYR A 21 -25.28 -15.33 -13.45
CA TYR A 21 -24.10 -14.55 -13.11
C TYR A 21 -24.49 -13.11 -12.78
N THR A 22 -24.03 -12.60 -11.64
CA THR A 22 -24.12 -11.19 -11.29
C THR A 22 -22.74 -10.67 -10.90
N HIS A 23 -22.49 -9.39 -11.17
CA HIS A 23 -21.25 -8.76 -10.77
C HIS A 23 -21.28 -8.40 -9.28
N CYS A 24 -20.15 -8.61 -8.61
CA CYS A 24 -19.95 -8.09 -7.25
C CYS A 24 -19.93 -6.55 -7.30
N MET A 25 -20.91 -5.90 -6.68
CA MET A 25 -20.99 -4.44 -6.65
C MET A 25 -19.80 -3.79 -5.96
N ALA A 26 -19.29 -4.40 -4.88
CA ALA A 26 -18.07 -3.94 -4.20
C ALA A 26 -16.85 -3.96 -5.14
N HIS A 27 -16.72 -4.99 -5.98
CA HIS A 27 -15.64 -5.06 -6.97
C HIS A 27 -15.78 -3.98 -8.05
N ARG A 28 -17.00 -3.76 -8.56
CA ARG A 28 -17.27 -2.70 -9.54
C ARG A 28 -16.94 -1.32 -8.99
N LEU A 29 -17.36 -1.04 -7.75
CA LEU A 29 -17.04 0.21 -7.08
C LEU A 29 -15.52 0.40 -6.93
N ASN A 30 -14.80 -0.65 -6.51
CA ASN A 30 -13.34 -0.60 -6.41
C ASN A 30 -12.67 -0.28 -7.75
N LEU A 31 -13.14 -0.87 -8.86
CA LEU A 31 -12.60 -0.55 -10.19
C LEU A 31 -12.76 0.93 -10.53
N VAL A 32 -13.97 1.49 -10.36
CA VAL A 32 -14.24 2.92 -10.61
C VAL A 32 -13.35 3.81 -9.76
N VAL A 33 -13.21 3.51 -8.46
CA VAL A 33 -12.38 4.31 -7.55
C VAL A 33 -10.91 4.22 -7.93
N VAL A 34 -10.39 3.02 -8.21
CA VAL A 34 -8.99 2.83 -8.60
C VAL A 34 -8.67 3.56 -9.90
N ASP A 35 -9.54 3.45 -10.91
CA ASP A 35 -9.36 4.11 -12.20
C ASP A 35 -9.44 5.63 -12.05
N THR A 36 -10.34 6.15 -11.20
CA THR A 36 -10.42 7.58 -10.87
C THR A 36 -9.15 8.08 -10.17
N CYS A 37 -8.63 7.34 -9.20
CA CYS A 37 -7.37 7.71 -8.54
C CYS A 37 -6.18 7.67 -9.50
N LYS A 38 -6.19 6.78 -10.51
CA LYS A 38 -5.16 6.71 -11.55
C LYS A 38 -5.25 7.85 -12.57
N SER A 39 -6.44 8.41 -12.82
CA SER A 39 -6.62 9.54 -13.74
C SER A 39 -6.27 10.89 -13.11
N ILE A 40 -6.37 11.02 -11.79
CA ILE A 40 -6.03 12.24 -11.06
C ILE A 40 -4.54 12.23 -10.69
N LYS A 41 -3.75 13.12 -11.31
CA LYS A 41 -2.28 13.18 -11.12
C LYS A 41 -1.84 13.29 -9.65
N SER A 42 -2.51 14.11 -8.84
CA SER A 42 -2.17 14.28 -7.42
C SER A 42 -2.44 13.01 -6.61
N ALA A 43 -3.56 12.32 -6.87
CA ALA A 43 -3.87 11.05 -6.23
C ALA A 43 -2.88 9.96 -6.64
N GLN A 44 -2.55 9.88 -7.93
CA GLN A 44 -1.54 8.96 -8.45
C GLN A 44 -0.17 9.21 -7.78
N ALA A 45 0.27 10.46 -7.70
CA ALA A 45 1.52 10.82 -7.03
C ALA A 45 1.51 10.42 -5.55
N ALA A 46 0.41 10.67 -4.83
CA ALA A 46 0.27 10.26 -3.44
C ALA A 46 0.41 8.73 -3.29
N PHE A 47 -0.34 7.93 -4.06
CA PHE A 47 -0.25 6.46 -3.98
C PHE A 47 1.14 5.91 -4.39
N ASN A 48 1.83 6.56 -5.33
CA ASN A 48 3.20 6.20 -5.68
C ASN A 48 4.16 6.44 -4.51
N ILE A 49 4.00 7.55 -3.78
CA ILE A 49 4.78 7.83 -2.56
C ILE A 49 4.49 6.78 -1.49
N LEU A 50 3.21 6.41 -1.28
CA LEU A 50 2.85 5.39 -0.30
C LEU A 50 3.51 4.04 -0.61
N GLU A 51 3.53 3.63 -1.88
CA GLU A 51 4.21 2.39 -2.30
C GLU A 51 5.74 2.51 -2.15
N ALA A 52 6.33 3.67 -2.46
CA ALA A 52 7.78 3.90 -2.27
C ALA A 52 8.19 3.80 -0.79
N VAL A 53 7.41 4.41 0.11
CA VAL A 53 7.61 4.31 1.57
C VAL A 53 7.49 2.85 2.01
N TYR A 54 6.47 2.14 1.53
CA TYR A 54 6.35 0.71 1.81
C TYR A 54 7.58 -0.08 1.35
N VAL A 55 8.02 0.10 0.10
CA VAL A 55 9.18 -0.61 -0.45
C VAL A 55 10.44 -0.33 0.38
N HIS A 56 10.67 0.92 0.79
CA HIS A 56 11.81 1.29 1.65
C HIS A 56 11.79 0.54 2.99
N PHE A 57 10.66 0.60 3.70
CA PHE A 57 10.51 -0.02 5.01
C PHE A 57 10.16 -1.51 4.97
N SER A 58 9.95 -2.09 3.79
CA SER A 58 9.82 -3.55 3.63
C SER A 58 11.15 -4.28 3.88
N ARG A 59 12.27 -3.56 3.79
CA ARG A 59 13.61 -4.09 4.12
C ARG A 59 13.72 -4.32 5.63
N PRO A 60 14.11 -5.53 6.09
CA PRO A 60 14.12 -5.84 7.52
C PRO A 60 14.91 -4.86 8.39
N SER A 61 16.09 -4.44 7.94
CA SER A 61 16.94 -3.48 8.68
C SER A 61 16.27 -2.12 8.85
N LYS A 62 15.63 -1.62 7.79
CA LYS A 62 14.90 -0.34 7.81
C LYS A 62 13.64 -0.42 8.67
N ASN A 63 12.92 -1.54 8.58
CA ASN A 63 11.75 -1.78 9.41
C ASN A 63 12.10 -1.79 10.90
N THR A 64 13.18 -2.47 11.28
CA THR A 64 13.65 -2.53 12.67
C THR A 64 13.95 -1.13 13.19
N LYS A 65 14.68 -0.30 12.43
CA LYS A 65 14.97 1.10 12.81
C LYS A 65 13.68 1.92 12.99
N LEU A 66 12.71 1.76 12.08
CA LEU A 66 11.40 2.43 12.20
C LEU A 66 10.66 2.00 13.49
N ILE A 67 10.62 0.71 13.80
CA ILE A 67 9.96 0.18 15.00
C ILE A 67 10.66 0.70 16.27
N GLU A 68 11.99 0.79 16.27
CA GLU A 68 12.73 1.37 17.40
C GLU A 68 12.38 2.85 17.61
N ILE A 69 12.29 3.63 16.54
CA ILE A 69 11.87 5.03 16.60
C ILE A 69 10.44 5.14 17.12
N GLN A 70 9.51 4.31 16.62
CA GLN A 70 8.14 4.27 17.11
C GLN A 70 8.08 3.98 18.61
N LYS A 71 8.85 3.01 19.11
CA LYS A 71 8.95 2.69 20.53
C LYS A 71 9.50 3.86 21.35
N LYS A 72 10.55 4.53 20.88
CA LYS A 72 11.13 5.71 21.54
C LYS A 72 10.15 6.88 21.62
N MET A 73 9.22 6.97 20.66
CA MET A 73 8.14 7.98 20.64
C MET A 73 6.91 7.57 21.46
N GLY A 74 6.92 6.43 22.14
CA GLY A 74 5.77 5.95 22.93
C GLY A 74 4.62 5.42 22.06
N LEU A 75 4.86 5.08 20.79
CA LEU A 75 3.85 4.49 19.91
C LEU A 75 3.77 2.97 20.17
N PHE A 76 2.89 2.57 21.08
CA PHE A 76 2.72 1.16 21.48
C PHE A 76 2.01 0.27 20.43
N LYS A 77 1.35 0.87 19.44
CA LYS A 77 0.84 0.18 18.25
C LYS A 77 1.84 0.32 17.10
N SER A 78 3.09 -0.13 17.30
CA SER A 78 4.10 -0.12 16.24
C SER A 78 3.58 -0.91 15.05
N THR A 79 3.26 -0.22 13.96
CA THR A 79 2.70 -0.84 12.77
C THR A 79 3.70 -0.67 11.63
N THR A 80 4.08 -1.80 11.06
CA THR A 80 4.84 -1.83 9.81
C THR A 80 4.02 -1.14 8.73
N VAL A 81 4.70 -0.38 7.87
CA VAL A 81 4.05 0.19 6.69
C VAL A 81 3.45 -0.93 5.85
N MET A 82 2.17 -0.82 5.51
CA MET A 82 1.48 -1.83 4.69
C MET A 82 1.70 -1.58 3.21
N ARG A 83 1.57 -2.62 2.38
CA ARG A 83 1.61 -2.50 0.92
C ARG A 83 0.31 -1.91 0.37
N VAL A 84 0.38 -1.16 -0.73
CA VAL A 84 -0.82 -0.78 -1.49
C VAL A 84 -1.31 -1.99 -2.29
N CYS A 85 -2.61 -2.31 -2.21
CA CYS A 85 -3.21 -3.41 -2.96
C CYS A 85 -4.32 -2.92 -3.88
N ASP A 86 -4.14 -3.12 -5.19
CA ASP A 86 -5.11 -2.71 -6.21
C ASP A 86 -6.43 -3.49 -6.14
N THR A 87 -6.39 -4.75 -5.70
CA THR A 87 -7.54 -5.66 -5.74
C THR A 87 -8.39 -5.66 -4.46
N ARG A 88 -7.88 -5.08 -3.37
CA ARG A 88 -8.55 -5.06 -2.06
C ARG A 88 -8.69 -3.63 -1.55
N TRP A 89 -9.82 -2.99 -1.86
CA TRP A 89 -10.18 -1.64 -1.38
C TRP A 89 -9.84 -1.39 0.10
N VAL A 90 -10.24 -2.31 0.98
CA VAL A 90 -10.01 -2.19 2.44
C VAL A 90 -8.52 -2.06 2.75
N CYS A 91 -7.64 -2.67 1.96
CA CYS A 91 -6.20 -2.53 2.13
C CYS A 91 -5.70 -1.13 1.75
N ARG A 92 -6.31 -0.43 0.78
CA ARG A 92 -5.92 0.95 0.43
C ARG A 92 -6.28 1.92 1.55
N TYR A 93 -7.52 1.87 2.05
CA TYR A 93 -7.93 2.70 3.18
C TYR A 93 -7.01 2.46 4.39
N LYS A 94 -6.81 1.20 4.76
CA LYS A 94 -5.93 0.83 5.88
C LYS A 94 -4.48 1.29 5.65
N ASN A 95 -3.99 1.25 4.42
CA ASN A 95 -2.65 1.74 4.07
C ASN A 95 -2.55 3.27 4.29
N CYS A 96 -3.53 4.05 3.80
CA CYS A 96 -3.57 5.48 4.07
C CYS A 96 -3.64 5.77 5.57
N GLU A 97 -4.51 5.08 6.31
CA GLU A 97 -4.65 5.19 7.77
C GLU A 97 -3.34 4.85 8.48
N SER A 98 -2.65 3.79 8.07
CA SER A 98 -1.34 3.40 8.62
C SER A 98 -0.27 4.46 8.36
N ILE A 99 -0.24 5.06 7.17
CA ILE A 99 0.74 6.12 6.87
C ILE A 99 0.44 7.37 7.70
N ILE A 100 -0.82 7.78 7.80
CA ILE A 100 -1.25 8.92 8.61
C ILE A 100 -0.86 8.71 10.08
N ASN A 101 -1.17 7.54 10.64
CA ASN A 101 -0.88 7.22 12.04
C ASN A 101 0.62 7.12 12.35
N ASN A 102 1.45 6.81 11.36
CA ASN A 102 2.89 6.64 11.53
C ASN A 102 3.70 7.79 10.90
N PHE A 103 3.05 8.86 10.42
CA PHE A 103 3.68 9.88 9.59
C PHE A 103 4.91 10.51 10.27
N GLU A 104 4.78 10.92 11.53
CA GLU A 104 5.88 11.52 12.28
C GLU A 104 7.07 10.57 12.44
N SER A 105 6.80 9.29 12.77
CA SER A 105 7.85 8.28 12.92
C SER A 105 8.56 7.97 11.61
N ILE A 106 7.83 7.96 10.50
CA ILE A 106 8.38 7.75 9.15
C ILE A 106 9.28 8.93 8.77
N VAL A 107 8.80 10.17 8.95
CA VAL A 107 9.59 11.37 8.65
C VAL A 107 10.85 11.42 9.49
N LYS A 108 10.76 11.09 10.78
CA LYS A 108 11.93 11.04 11.67
C LYS A 108 12.95 9.99 11.22
N ALA A 109 12.49 8.79 10.90
CA ALA A 109 13.36 7.71 10.41
C ALA A 109 14.10 8.09 9.11
N LEU A 110 13.41 8.76 8.18
CA LEU A 110 14.02 9.22 6.94
C LEU A 110 15.01 10.37 7.16
N LYS A 111 14.73 11.31 8.07
CA LYS A 111 15.66 12.40 8.42
C LYS A 111 16.94 11.87 9.07
N GLU A 112 16.82 11.00 10.07
CA GLU A 112 17.98 10.36 10.71
C GLU A 112 18.82 9.57 9.68
N GLU A 113 18.19 8.95 8.69
CA GLU A 113 18.92 8.25 7.62
C GLU A 113 19.70 9.20 6.69
N VAL A 114 19.16 10.37 6.39
CA VAL A 114 19.86 11.40 5.59
C VAL A 114 21.06 11.96 6.35
N GLU A 115 20.89 12.24 7.64
CA GLU A 115 21.97 12.71 8.53
C GLU A 115 23.09 11.65 8.64
N ASP A 116 22.74 10.38 8.89
CA ASP A 116 23.70 9.26 8.95
C ASP A 116 24.48 9.05 7.64
N GLN A 117 23.91 9.43 6.49
CA GLN A 117 24.58 9.34 5.18
C GLN A 117 25.50 10.52 4.94
N ALA A 118 25.08 11.74 5.28
CA ALA A 118 25.91 12.93 5.16
C ALA A 118 27.21 12.82 5.98
N ASP A 119 27.13 12.28 7.20
CA ASP A 119 28.30 12.08 8.06
C ASP A 119 29.29 11.05 7.48
N LYS A 120 28.80 10.06 6.72
CA LYS A 120 29.66 9.06 6.06
C LYS A 120 30.36 9.64 4.85
N ASP A 121 29.68 10.48 4.08
CA ASP A 121 30.26 11.14 2.91
C ASP A 121 31.36 12.14 3.33
N VAL A 122 31.20 12.80 4.49
CA VAL A 122 32.25 13.67 5.07
C VAL A 122 33.42 12.85 5.63
N ALA A 123 33.17 11.70 6.26
CA ALA A 123 34.22 10.84 6.82
C ALA A 123 35.04 10.08 5.75
N GLN A 124 34.52 9.97 4.52
CA GLN A 124 35.19 9.30 3.39
C GLN A 124 35.90 10.28 2.43
N ALA A 125 35.77 11.59 2.64
CA ALA A 125 36.45 12.65 1.88
C ALA A 125 37.75 13.09 2.56
#